data_AF-A0A9P7DYI9-F1
#
_entry.id   AF-A0A9P7DYI9-F1
#
_cell.length_a   1.000
_cell.length_b   1.000
_cell.length_c   1.000
_cell.angle_alpha   90.00
_cell.angle_beta   90.00
_cell.angle_gamma   90.00
#
_symmetry.space_group_name_H-M   'P 1'
#
loop_
_entity.id
_entity.type
_entity.pdbx_description
1 polymer ?
#
loop_
_entity_poly.entity_id
_entity_poly.type
_entity_poly.pdbx_seq_one_letter_code
_entity_poly.pdbx_strand_id
1 'polypeptide(L)'
;MPLRLTKDGEKAKTKAGREKVGNTALLDSHQGSGTASLDHNVKEDARLDKSANKAIVGYAHFDLMENYNSLSFGGWNPCPLMQNQVQSLYQSFLINGVNRFNPIHAFPLVLPKEWIVKDTMEKDHKKRDELPILCISDKALKDWKIKAADVYALEIEEWHMEKQAVEDIVAAEINNIDNMATVKQCLHRLREVLEYYGQWIVIVFDANQVDDLVGIHISRNETKHIYMQSPKEGLIQRYKMLEANNKTSWHIECIPMAKGPAAKQTELLSQDYVFGHLKNLVSSGTYYIHSPEMQLNQFHKVMLSGYGGLIAYATAHLENQLCWCFNTVSDTLAEYQKIEAKSKTSTSFQKLKIKKEEILEDLKWAMPVLNAISDPLCDKLKSIFDTHLGNNTPASYRFGDDQDEMWLTIFKEYSYAVVTAMDEYANEVLSANETKDLDLDVCSTLLGCAGKAALVLYNSNRVNYCSFPFMSYSVITTLV
;
A
#
# COMPACT_ATOMS: atom_id res chain seq x y z
N MET A 1 -27.28 -56.26 -5.41
CA MET A 1 -27.56 -57.26 -4.34
C MET A 1 -26.56 -57.06 -3.21
N PRO A 2 -26.97 -57.14 -1.93
CA PRO A 2 -26.30 -56.49 -0.79
C PRO A 2 -25.55 -57.44 0.18
N LEU A 3 -24.81 -56.81 1.12
CA LEU A 3 -24.39 -57.23 2.48
C LEU A 3 -23.24 -58.25 2.67
N ARG A 4 -22.23 -57.88 3.48
CA ARG A 4 -22.14 -58.30 4.91
C ARG A 4 -21.03 -57.60 5.73
N LEU A 5 -21.46 -57.15 6.91
CA LEU A 5 -20.72 -56.78 8.12
C LEU A 5 -20.32 -58.01 8.96
N THR A 6 -19.24 -57.89 9.71
CA THR A 6 -19.05 -58.35 11.13
C THR A 6 -17.87 -57.54 11.70
N LYS A 7 -18.03 -56.64 12.68
CA LYS A 7 -18.14 -56.83 14.16
C LYS A 7 -16.95 -57.58 14.75
N ASP A 8 -16.31 -57.26 15.87
CA ASP A 8 -16.33 -56.20 16.90
C ASP A 8 -15.07 -56.48 17.77
N GLY A 9 -14.54 -55.52 18.53
CA GLY A 9 -13.67 -55.86 19.69
C GLY A 9 -12.56 -54.90 20.11
N GLU A 10 -12.94 -53.74 20.67
CA GLU A 10 -12.35 -53.03 21.83
C GLU A 10 -10.82 -52.99 22.08
N LYS A 11 -10.28 -51.76 22.19
CA LYS A 11 -9.96 -51.14 23.50
C LYS A 11 -9.51 -49.68 23.35
N ALA A 12 -10.33 -48.76 23.85
CA ALA A 12 -9.90 -47.42 24.20
C ALA A 12 -9.08 -47.46 25.51
N LYS A 13 -7.92 -46.80 25.52
CA LYS A 13 -7.27 -46.29 26.72
C LYS A 13 -6.74 -44.88 26.45
N THR A 14 -7.40 -43.90 27.03
CA THR A 14 -6.92 -42.55 27.31
C THR A 14 -5.59 -42.56 28.09
N LYS A 15 -4.63 -41.74 27.67
CA LYS A 15 -3.70 -41.09 28.61
C LYS A 15 -3.17 -39.78 28.04
N ALA A 16 -3.47 -38.71 28.79
CA ALA A 16 -2.91 -37.39 28.67
C ALA A 16 -1.37 -37.39 28.70
N GLY A 17 -0.76 -36.48 27.94
CA GLY A 17 0.68 -36.25 27.99
C GLY A 17 1.12 -35.09 27.11
N ARG A 18 1.11 -33.88 27.67
CA ARG A 18 1.92 -32.70 27.35
C ARG A 18 2.48 -32.62 25.92
N GLU A 19 1.85 -31.82 25.07
CA GLU A 19 2.55 -31.21 23.93
C GLU A 19 3.60 -30.23 24.47
N LYS A 20 4.86 -30.66 24.42
CA LYS A 20 6.00 -29.77 24.51
C LYS A 20 6.05 -28.96 23.22
N VAL A 21 5.81 -27.66 23.35
CA VAL A 21 6.21 -26.65 22.37
C VAL A 21 7.71 -26.77 22.16
N GLY A 22 8.12 -27.23 20.98
CA GLY A 22 9.51 -27.37 20.58
C GLY A 22 9.94 -26.16 19.76
N ASN A 23 10.92 -25.41 20.29
CA ASN A 23 11.70 -24.45 19.53
C ASN A 23 12.79 -25.17 18.71
N THR A 24 13.21 -24.47 17.64
CA THR A 24 14.49 -24.49 16.93
C THR A 24 14.70 -25.43 15.72
N ALA A 25 14.99 -24.76 14.60
CA ALA A 25 15.64 -25.16 13.34
C ALA A 25 16.49 -26.44 13.31
N LEU A 26 16.36 -27.22 12.22
CA LEU A 26 17.41 -27.54 11.22
C LEU A 26 16.98 -28.74 10.33
N LEU A 27 17.17 -28.55 9.02
CA LEU A 27 17.47 -29.52 7.94
C LEU A 27 16.88 -30.94 8.03
N ASP A 28 16.15 -31.33 6.98
CA ASP A 28 16.41 -32.64 6.38
C ASP A 28 16.35 -32.57 4.84
N SER A 29 17.42 -33.10 4.26
CA SER A 29 17.75 -33.10 2.84
C SER A 29 17.12 -34.29 2.12
N HIS A 30 16.39 -34.03 1.03
CA HIS A 30 16.29 -34.99 -0.07
C HIS A 30 16.65 -34.33 -1.40
N GLN A 31 17.74 -34.83 -1.96
CA GLN A 31 18.33 -34.46 -3.25
C GLN A 31 17.37 -34.74 -4.40
N GLY A 32 17.22 -33.75 -5.28
CA GLY A 32 16.52 -33.88 -6.55
C GLY A 32 16.59 -32.60 -7.37
N SER A 33 17.74 -32.35 -8.01
CA SER A 33 17.90 -31.61 -9.29
C SER A 33 17.00 -30.37 -9.56
N GLY A 34 16.75 -29.53 -8.56
CA GLY A 34 16.00 -28.27 -8.69
C GLY A 34 16.52 -27.16 -7.75
N THR A 35 17.72 -27.32 -7.20
CA THR A 35 18.16 -26.63 -5.98
C THR A 35 18.77 -25.25 -6.21
N ALA A 36 19.26 -24.89 -7.40
CA ALA A 36 20.08 -23.69 -7.55
C ALA A 36 19.34 -22.35 -7.26
N SER A 37 18.09 -22.21 -7.70
CA SER A 37 17.30 -20.96 -7.53
C SER A 37 16.58 -20.89 -6.17
N LEU A 38 16.10 -22.03 -5.64
CA LEU A 38 15.65 -22.14 -4.24
C LEU A 38 16.80 -21.83 -3.27
N ASP A 39 18.01 -22.32 -3.55
CA ASP A 39 19.20 -22.04 -2.75
C ASP A 39 19.57 -20.56 -2.78
N HIS A 40 19.40 -19.84 -3.90
CA HIS A 40 19.74 -18.41 -3.95
C HIS A 40 18.79 -17.56 -3.09
N ASN A 41 17.48 -17.76 -3.20
CA ASN A 41 16.51 -17.00 -2.40
C ASN A 41 16.63 -17.33 -0.90
N VAL A 42 16.85 -18.60 -0.55
CA VAL A 42 17.10 -19.01 0.83
C VAL A 42 18.41 -18.43 1.37
N LYS A 43 19.47 -18.36 0.55
CA LYS A 43 20.74 -17.72 0.92
C LYS A 43 20.59 -16.22 1.13
N GLU A 44 19.80 -15.57 0.29
CA GLU A 44 19.56 -14.13 0.38
C GLU A 44 18.71 -13.79 1.61
N ASP A 45 17.64 -14.54 1.86
CA ASP A 45 16.85 -14.41 3.09
C ASP A 45 17.72 -14.66 4.33
N ALA A 46 18.58 -15.69 4.32
CA ALA A 46 19.52 -15.93 5.42
C ALA A 46 20.56 -14.80 5.59
N ARG A 47 20.99 -14.16 4.49
CA ARG A 47 21.88 -12.98 4.52
C ARG A 47 21.16 -11.79 5.16
N LEU A 48 19.93 -11.53 4.74
CA LEU A 48 19.10 -10.45 5.27
C LEU A 48 18.73 -10.68 6.74
N ASP A 49 18.43 -11.91 7.13
CA ASP A 49 18.23 -12.30 8.53
C ASP A 49 19.47 -12.01 9.37
N LYS A 50 20.67 -12.34 8.86
CA LYS A 50 21.91 -12.05 9.56
C LYS A 50 22.14 -10.54 9.70
N SER A 51 21.84 -9.76 8.67
CA SER A 51 21.94 -8.30 8.70
C SER A 51 20.93 -7.69 9.68
N ALA A 52 19.66 -8.12 9.62
CA ALA A 52 18.61 -7.70 10.54
C ALA A 52 18.99 -8.02 11.99
N ASN A 53 19.45 -9.24 12.26
CA ASN A 53 19.91 -9.64 13.60
C ASN A 53 21.10 -8.82 14.11
N LYS A 54 22.00 -8.39 13.22
CA LYS A 54 23.12 -7.51 13.57
C LYS A 54 22.66 -6.09 13.91
N ALA A 55 21.60 -5.62 13.25
CA ALA A 55 21.03 -4.30 13.49
C ALA A 55 20.20 -4.22 14.79
N ILE A 56 19.81 -5.34 15.40
CA ILE A 56 19.06 -5.35 16.67
C ILE A 56 19.88 -4.69 17.78
N VAL A 57 19.32 -3.62 18.35
CA VAL A 57 19.81 -2.97 19.57
C VAL A 57 19.29 -3.72 20.80
N GLY A 58 18.01 -4.09 20.79
CA GLY A 58 17.36 -4.86 21.85
C GLY A 58 15.83 -4.84 21.77
N TYR A 59 15.21 -5.27 22.85
CA TYR A 59 13.77 -5.33 23.08
C TYR A 59 13.38 -4.46 24.28
N ALA A 60 12.20 -3.87 24.22
CA ALA A 60 11.66 -3.00 25.27
C ALA A 60 10.14 -2.93 25.21
N HIS A 61 9.50 -2.39 26.24
CA HIS A 61 8.14 -1.89 26.16
C HIS A 61 8.13 -0.47 25.60
N PHE A 62 7.17 -0.13 24.76
CA PHE A 62 7.03 1.24 24.24
C PHE A 62 5.55 1.59 24.10
N ASP A 63 5.18 2.81 24.51
CA ASP A 63 3.81 3.29 24.38
C ASP A 63 3.59 3.87 22.98
N LEU A 64 3.01 3.08 22.07
CA LEU A 64 2.72 3.51 20.70
C LEU A 64 1.64 4.60 20.63
N MET A 65 0.76 4.67 21.63
CA MET A 65 -0.38 5.60 21.63
C MET A 65 0.02 6.98 22.13
N GLU A 66 0.81 7.04 23.20
CA GLU A 66 1.41 8.28 23.70
C GLU A 66 2.35 8.90 22.67
N ASN A 67 3.06 8.05 21.92
CA ASN A 67 4.04 8.48 20.93
C ASN A 67 3.52 8.46 19.48
N TYR A 68 2.20 8.37 19.26
CA TYR A 68 1.61 8.24 17.91
C TYR A 68 2.08 9.33 16.95
N ASN A 69 2.03 10.59 17.40
CA ASN A 69 2.47 11.74 16.62
C ASN A 69 3.97 11.72 16.28
N SER A 70 4.74 10.91 16.98
CA SER A 70 6.18 10.75 16.77
C SER A 70 6.53 9.46 16.02
N LEU A 71 5.52 8.71 15.55
CA LEU A 71 5.71 7.53 14.70
C LEU A 71 5.49 7.88 13.23
N SER A 72 6.33 7.31 12.36
CA SER A 72 6.15 7.33 10.91
C SER A 72 6.05 5.89 10.43
N PHE A 73 4.87 5.48 10.00
CA PHE A 73 4.60 4.13 9.50
C PHE A 73 4.81 4.04 7.99
N GLY A 74 4.95 2.82 7.49
CA GLY A 74 4.88 2.56 6.05
C GLY A 74 6.10 2.97 5.23
N GLY A 75 7.23 3.35 5.86
CA GLY A 75 8.43 3.77 5.13
C GLY A 75 8.97 2.70 4.15
N TRP A 76 8.97 1.43 4.55
CA TRP A 76 9.44 0.29 3.71
C TRP A 76 8.31 -0.63 3.24
N ASN A 77 7.15 -0.57 3.89
CA ASN A 77 5.93 -1.28 3.49
C ASN A 77 4.70 -0.35 3.52
N PRO A 78 4.56 0.56 2.55
CA PRO A 78 3.46 1.52 2.47
C PRO A 78 2.15 0.89 1.97
N CYS A 79 1.90 -0.40 2.17
CA CYS A 79 0.64 -1.02 1.77
C CYS A 79 -0.37 -0.86 2.92
N PRO A 80 -1.15 0.24 3.02
CA PRO A 80 -2.08 0.45 4.11
C PRO A 80 -3.03 -0.74 4.21
N LEU A 81 -3.42 -1.09 5.42
CA LEU A 81 -4.39 -2.15 5.65
C LEU A 81 -5.77 -1.69 5.19
N MET A 82 -6.54 -2.57 4.56
CA MET A 82 -7.95 -2.30 4.28
C MET A 82 -8.73 -2.24 5.61
N GLN A 83 -9.80 -1.46 5.67
CA GLN A 83 -10.60 -1.28 6.90
C GLN A 83 -11.09 -2.61 7.51
N ASN A 84 -11.45 -3.60 6.68
CA ASN A 84 -11.82 -4.93 7.17
C ASN A 84 -10.64 -5.73 7.75
N GLN A 85 -9.41 -5.51 7.25
CA GLN A 85 -8.18 -6.07 7.81
C GLN A 85 -7.90 -5.38 9.15
N VAL A 86 -8.00 -4.04 9.21
CA VAL A 86 -7.89 -3.28 10.47
C VAL A 86 -8.92 -3.78 11.49
N GLN A 87 -10.17 -3.96 11.10
CA GLN A 87 -11.22 -4.48 11.97
C GLN A 87 -10.97 -5.95 12.39
N SER A 88 -10.44 -6.79 11.50
CA SER A 88 -10.09 -8.17 11.83
C SER A 88 -8.93 -8.24 12.83
N LEU A 89 -7.98 -7.32 12.70
CA LEU A 89 -6.91 -7.13 13.68
C LEU A 89 -7.53 -6.71 14.99
N TYR A 90 -8.26 -5.61 15.02
CA TYR A 90 -8.99 -5.11 16.19
C TYR A 90 -9.77 -6.21 16.93
N GLN A 91 -10.52 -7.04 16.20
CA GLN A 91 -11.27 -8.15 16.78
C GLN A 91 -10.36 -9.27 17.31
N SER A 92 -9.28 -9.60 16.59
CA SER A 92 -8.25 -10.52 17.09
C SER A 92 -7.62 -10.01 18.39
N PHE A 93 -7.38 -8.70 18.50
CA PHE A 93 -6.91 -8.04 19.72
C PHE A 93 -7.88 -8.22 20.90
N LEU A 94 -9.17 -7.96 20.67
CA LEU A 94 -10.21 -8.11 21.70
C LEU A 94 -10.42 -9.56 22.15
N ILE A 95 -10.37 -10.51 21.22
CA ILE A 95 -10.68 -11.92 21.48
C ILE A 95 -9.47 -12.65 22.11
N ASN A 96 -8.27 -12.41 21.57
CA ASN A 96 -7.10 -13.20 21.93
C ASN A 96 -6.23 -12.56 23.02
N GLY A 97 -6.61 -11.38 23.54
CA GLY A 97 -5.91 -10.70 24.63
C GLY A 97 -4.43 -10.56 24.30
N VAL A 98 -4.12 -9.61 23.42
CA VAL A 98 -2.87 -9.50 22.67
C VAL A 98 -1.70 -10.37 23.15
N ASN A 99 -1.18 -11.16 22.24
CA ASN A 99 0.21 -11.62 22.26
C ASN A 99 1.22 -10.43 22.21
N ARG A 100 0.90 -9.22 22.71
CA ARG A 100 1.75 -7.99 22.71
C ARG A 100 3.00 -8.16 23.55
N PHE A 101 2.91 -9.04 24.54
CA PHE A 101 4.03 -9.48 25.36
C PHE A 101 4.72 -10.73 24.80
N ASN A 102 4.33 -11.19 23.61
CA ASN A 102 5.03 -12.25 22.91
C ASN A 102 6.05 -11.61 21.94
N PRO A 103 7.37 -11.78 22.19
CA PRO A 103 8.41 -11.16 21.39
C PRO A 103 8.46 -11.65 19.94
N ILE A 104 7.81 -12.77 19.62
CA ILE A 104 7.62 -13.23 18.23
C ILE A 104 6.79 -12.21 17.43
N HIS A 105 5.96 -11.41 18.12
CA HIS A 105 5.13 -10.36 17.54
C HIS A 105 5.62 -8.97 17.94
N ALA A 106 6.88 -8.83 18.37
CA ALA A 106 7.46 -7.55 18.70
C ALA A 106 7.34 -6.58 17.53
N PHE A 107 7.03 -5.33 17.84
CA PHE A 107 6.83 -4.27 16.87
C PHE A 107 8.19 -3.69 16.44
N PRO A 108 8.56 -3.72 15.14
CA PRO A 108 9.86 -3.26 14.69
C PRO A 108 9.96 -1.74 14.62
N LEU A 109 10.83 -1.15 15.43
CA LEU A 109 11.16 0.28 15.42
C LEU A 109 12.58 0.47 14.91
N VAL A 110 12.77 1.44 14.01
CA VAL A 110 14.08 1.84 13.51
C VAL A 110 14.38 3.26 13.97
N LEU A 111 15.41 3.41 14.81
CA LEU A 111 15.84 4.70 15.33
C LEU A 111 17.37 4.76 15.56
N PRO A 112 17.98 5.96 15.52
CA PRO A 112 19.39 6.13 15.83
C PRO A 112 19.72 5.66 17.23
N LYS A 113 20.75 4.83 17.36
CA LYS A 113 21.15 4.27 18.66
C LYS A 113 21.48 5.34 19.70
N GLU A 114 22.00 6.49 19.27
CA GLU A 114 22.29 7.63 20.14
C GLU A 114 21.06 8.30 20.77
N TRP A 115 19.86 8.04 20.25
CA TRP A 115 18.61 8.53 20.80
C TRP A 115 18.10 7.68 21.96
N ILE A 116 18.67 6.49 22.18
CA ILE A 116 18.19 5.54 23.18
C ILE A 116 18.88 5.80 24.51
N VAL A 117 18.10 5.98 25.58
CA VAL A 117 18.65 6.10 26.94
C VAL A 117 19.31 4.77 27.34
N LYS A 118 20.42 4.85 28.07
CA LYS A 118 21.14 3.65 28.52
C LYS A 118 20.24 2.83 29.45
N ASP A 119 20.33 1.51 29.36
CA ASP A 119 19.62 0.54 30.22
C ASP A 119 18.08 0.52 30.04
N THR A 120 17.56 1.14 28.98
CA THR A 120 16.14 1.06 28.59
C THR A 120 15.86 0.01 27.52
N MET A 121 16.78 -0.95 27.35
CA MET A 121 16.70 -2.04 26.37
C MET A 121 17.27 -3.34 26.95
N GLU A 122 16.67 -4.47 26.63
CA GLU A 122 17.16 -5.82 26.99
C GLU A 122 17.46 -6.61 25.71
N LYS A 123 18.55 -7.39 25.69
CA LYS A 123 18.91 -8.23 24.54
C LYS A 123 18.19 -9.56 24.54
N ASP A 124 17.85 -10.07 25.72
CA ASP A 124 17.12 -11.32 25.85
C ASP A 124 15.60 -11.09 25.78
N HIS A 125 15.03 -11.31 24.59
CA HIS A 125 13.59 -11.23 24.38
C HIS A 125 12.78 -12.22 25.23
N LYS A 126 13.38 -13.25 25.83
CA LYS A 126 12.64 -14.23 26.65
C LYS A 126 12.17 -13.64 27.99
N LYS A 127 12.74 -12.52 28.44
CA LYS A 127 12.38 -11.84 29.68
C LYS A 127 11.17 -10.92 29.53
N ARG A 128 10.07 -11.45 28.97
CA ARG A 128 8.88 -10.69 28.54
C ARG A 128 8.36 -9.71 29.60
N ASP A 129 8.18 -10.19 30.83
CA ASP A 129 7.60 -9.42 31.93
C ASP A 129 8.58 -8.41 32.56
N GLU A 130 9.88 -8.51 32.24
CA GLU A 130 10.96 -7.69 32.80
C GLU A 130 11.56 -6.73 31.76
N LEU A 131 11.00 -6.67 30.54
CA LEU A 131 11.51 -5.75 29.53
C LEU A 131 11.36 -4.30 30.01
N PRO A 132 12.41 -3.48 29.92
CA PRO A 132 12.35 -2.08 30.34
C PRO A 132 11.44 -1.27 29.41
N ILE A 133 10.96 -0.12 29.88
CA ILE A 133 10.29 0.87 29.01
C ILE A 133 11.36 1.63 28.24
N LEU A 134 11.24 1.68 26.91
CA LEU A 134 12.11 2.44 26.02
C LEU A 134 11.95 3.94 26.32
N CYS A 135 13.05 4.60 26.70
CA CYS A 135 13.08 6.05 26.82
C CYS A 135 13.93 6.66 25.71
N ILE A 136 13.40 7.74 25.12
CA ILE A 136 14.10 8.56 24.13
C ILE A 136 14.88 9.65 24.88
N SER A 137 16.15 9.80 24.55
CA SER A 137 17.06 10.76 25.17
C SER A 137 16.89 12.17 24.61
N ASP A 138 17.32 13.16 25.38
CA ASP A 138 17.35 14.59 25.00
C ASP A 138 18.22 14.89 23.76
N LYS A 139 18.96 13.90 23.24
CA LYS A 139 19.71 14.01 21.98
C LYS A 139 18.82 13.88 20.75
N ALA A 140 17.59 13.38 20.91
CA ALA A 140 16.62 13.36 19.84
C ALA A 140 16.19 14.80 19.47
N LEU A 141 15.80 15.01 18.21
CA LEU A 141 15.24 16.28 17.76
C LEU A 141 13.92 16.57 18.49
N LYS A 142 13.56 17.84 18.70
CA LYS A 142 12.30 18.20 19.40
C LYS A 142 11.05 17.58 18.78
N ASP A 143 11.04 17.40 17.46
CA ASP A 143 9.94 16.80 16.69
C ASP A 143 10.41 15.49 16.03
N TRP A 144 11.00 14.61 16.85
CA TRP A 144 11.53 13.34 16.34
C TRP A 144 10.43 12.46 15.73
N LYS A 145 10.79 11.73 14.66
CA LYS A 145 9.95 10.71 14.03
C LYS A 145 10.68 9.37 14.06
N ILE A 146 10.09 8.35 14.67
CA ILE A 146 10.59 6.97 14.67
C ILE A 146 9.93 6.22 13.52
N LYS A 147 10.75 5.57 12.69
CA LYS A 147 10.24 4.72 11.62
C LYS A 147 9.74 3.40 12.20
N ALA A 148 8.45 3.19 12.12
CA ALA A 148 7.81 1.90 12.35
C ALA A 148 7.94 1.09 11.06
N ALA A 149 8.62 -0.05 11.11
CA ALA A 149 8.80 -0.89 9.92
C ALA A 149 7.54 -1.69 9.56
N ASP A 150 6.46 -1.60 10.33
CA ASP A 150 5.24 -2.38 10.16
C ASP A 150 4.03 -1.53 9.72
N VAL A 151 2.97 -2.19 9.29
CA VAL A 151 1.81 -1.63 8.55
C VAL A 151 0.67 -1.14 9.47
N TYR A 152 0.84 -1.20 10.78
CA TYR A 152 -0.24 -0.95 11.75
C TYR A 152 -0.66 0.52 11.91
N ALA A 153 -0.30 1.40 10.98
CA ALA A 153 -0.58 2.84 11.03
C ALA A 153 -2.06 3.14 11.27
N LEU A 154 -2.93 2.51 10.47
CA LEU A 154 -4.38 2.72 10.49
C LEU A 154 -5.05 2.13 11.74
N GLU A 155 -4.51 1.04 12.29
CA GLU A 155 -5.03 0.45 13.54
C GLU A 155 -4.71 1.35 14.73
N ILE A 156 -3.48 1.85 14.81
CA ILE A 156 -3.06 2.75 15.87
C ILE A 156 -3.80 4.09 15.76
N GLU A 157 -4.10 4.54 14.55
CA GLU A 157 -4.92 5.73 14.29
C GLU A 157 -6.38 5.56 14.72
N GLU A 158 -7.06 4.46 14.33
CA GLU A 158 -8.42 4.16 14.80
C GLU A 158 -8.49 4.08 16.33
N TRP A 159 -7.48 3.47 16.97
CA TRP A 159 -7.38 3.41 18.42
C TRP A 159 -7.10 4.77 19.05
N HIS A 160 -6.35 5.63 18.37
CA HIS A 160 -6.04 6.97 18.87
C HIS A 160 -7.32 7.80 18.87
N MET A 161 -8.12 7.69 17.81
CA MET A 161 -9.43 8.32 17.72
C MET A 161 -10.41 7.77 18.77
N GLU A 162 -10.48 6.46 18.99
CA GLU A 162 -11.33 5.87 20.05
C GLU A 162 -10.91 6.34 21.45
N LYS A 163 -9.60 6.35 21.74
CA LYS A 163 -9.06 6.87 23.00
C LYS A 163 -9.44 8.34 23.19
N GLN A 164 -9.23 9.17 22.17
CA GLN A 164 -9.54 10.60 22.22
C GLN A 164 -11.04 10.84 22.43
N ALA A 165 -11.90 10.13 21.70
CA ALA A 165 -13.35 10.24 21.84
C ALA A 165 -13.83 9.85 23.25
N VAL A 166 -13.22 8.83 23.85
CA VAL A 166 -13.52 8.43 25.23
C VAL A 166 -13.02 9.47 26.23
N GLU A 167 -11.80 9.99 26.07
CA GLU A 167 -11.26 11.06 26.92
C GLU A 167 -12.14 12.32 26.86
N ASP A 168 -12.65 12.67 25.68
CA ASP A 168 -13.58 13.77 25.46
C ASP A 168 -14.94 13.53 26.14
N ILE A 169 -15.49 12.31 26.05
CA ILE A 169 -16.72 11.92 26.77
C ILE A 169 -16.51 12.03 28.28
N VAL A 170 -15.39 11.54 28.80
CA VAL A 170 -15.06 11.62 30.23
C VAL A 170 -14.92 13.08 30.67
N ALA A 171 -14.24 13.92 29.89
CA ALA A 171 -14.12 15.35 30.17
C ALA A 171 -15.49 16.07 30.16
N ALA A 172 -16.39 15.67 29.25
CA ALA A 172 -17.74 16.23 29.15
C ALA A 172 -18.67 15.75 30.29
N GLU A 173 -18.61 14.48 30.69
CA GLU A 173 -19.47 13.88 31.72
C GLU A 173 -19.02 14.21 33.16
N ILE A 174 -17.75 14.51 33.39
CA ILE A 174 -17.28 15.06 34.69
C ILE A 174 -18.02 16.37 35.04
N ASN A 175 -18.53 17.08 34.03
CA ASN A 175 -19.34 18.29 34.21
C ASN A 175 -20.85 18.02 34.44
N ASN A 176 -21.33 16.78 34.33
CA ASN A 176 -22.75 16.40 34.54
C ASN A 176 -22.86 15.20 35.51
N ILE A 177 -23.16 15.50 36.78
CA ILE A 177 -22.87 14.65 37.95
C ILE A 177 -23.82 13.43 38.14
N ASP A 178 -24.93 13.32 37.41
CA ASP A 178 -26.04 12.43 37.84
C ASP A 178 -25.98 10.96 37.39
N ASN A 179 -25.07 10.52 36.52
CA ASN A 179 -25.01 9.12 36.03
C ASN A 179 -23.74 8.35 36.43
N MET A 180 -23.36 8.41 37.71
CA MET A 180 -22.08 7.87 38.20
C MET A 180 -21.88 6.34 38.11
N ALA A 181 -22.92 5.50 38.13
CA ALA A 181 -22.71 4.04 38.32
C ALA A 181 -22.26 3.32 37.04
N THR A 182 -22.96 3.56 35.93
CA THR A 182 -22.65 2.97 34.62
C THR A 182 -21.36 3.56 34.05
N VAL A 183 -21.17 4.87 34.22
CA VAL A 183 -19.93 5.58 33.82
C VAL A 183 -18.74 5.11 34.64
N LYS A 184 -18.88 4.88 35.96
CA LYS A 184 -17.80 4.28 36.77
C LYS A 184 -17.45 2.85 36.36
N GLN A 185 -18.44 2.04 35.98
CA GLN A 185 -18.19 0.66 35.57
C GLN A 185 -17.53 0.60 34.18
N CYS A 186 -17.93 1.49 33.26
CA CYS A 186 -17.22 1.72 31.99
C CYS A 186 -15.82 2.28 32.23
N LEU A 187 -15.64 3.30 33.07
CA LEU A 187 -14.35 3.89 33.45
C LEU A 187 -13.43 2.89 34.15
N HIS A 188 -13.95 1.95 34.93
CA HIS A 188 -13.15 0.91 35.59
C HIS A 188 -12.65 -0.11 34.57
N ARG A 189 -13.57 -0.62 33.73
CA ARG A 189 -13.21 -1.48 32.59
C ARG A 189 -12.22 -0.76 31.66
N LEU A 190 -12.44 0.52 31.41
CA LEU A 190 -11.57 1.36 30.59
C LEU A 190 -10.24 1.63 31.27
N ARG A 191 -10.15 1.87 32.58
CA ARG A 191 -8.87 2.03 33.29
C ARG A 191 -8.06 0.74 33.30
N GLU A 192 -8.67 -0.41 33.55
CA GLU A 192 -8.01 -1.72 33.46
C GLU A 192 -7.54 -2.02 32.03
N VAL A 193 -8.26 -1.52 31.02
CA VAL A 193 -7.91 -1.65 29.59
C VAL A 193 -6.84 -0.62 29.17
N LEU A 194 -6.92 0.64 29.65
CA LEU A 194 -6.07 1.79 29.34
C LEU A 194 -4.69 1.72 29.99
N GLU A 195 -4.56 1.15 31.20
CA GLU A 195 -3.28 1.01 31.92
C GLU A 195 -2.24 0.18 31.14
N TYR A 196 -2.67 -0.59 30.13
CA TYR A 196 -1.81 -1.43 29.28
C TYR A 196 -2.08 -1.31 27.76
N TYR A 197 -2.90 -0.35 27.31
CA TYR A 197 -3.41 -0.30 25.91
C TYR A 197 -2.35 0.18 24.92
N GLY A 198 -1.47 1.09 25.34
CA GLY A 198 -0.44 1.66 24.48
C GLY A 198 0.89 0.91 24.52
N GLN A 199 1.14 0.05 25.51
CA GLN A 199 2.43 -0.61 25.68
C GLN A 199 2.59 -1.88 24.83
N TRP A 200 3.60 -1.86 23.97
CA TRP A 200 3.96 -2.97 23.10
C TRP A 200 5.39 -3.42 23.37
N ILE A 201 5.66 -4.73 23.27
CA ILE A 201 7.04 -5.16 23.06
C ILE A 201 7.47 -4.67 21.70
N VAL A 202 8.52 -3.87 21.68
CA VAL A 202 9.20 -3.40 20.47
C VAL A 202 10.52 -4.12 20.32
N ILE A 203 10.92 -4.35 19.08
CA ILE A 203 12.28 -4.72 18.70
C ILE A 203 12.90 -3.50 18.02
N VAL A 204 13.99 -2.99 18.60
CA VAL A 204 14.64 -1.76 18.14
C VAL A 204 15.83 -2.11 17.28
N PHE A 205 15.85 -1.56 16.06
CA PHE A 205 16.95 -1.64 15.12
C PHE A 205 17.69 -0.31 15.03
N ASP A 206 19.02 -0.40 14.92
CA ASP A 206 19.90 0.75 14.73
C ASP A 206 19.73 1.32 13.31
N ALA A 207 19.23 2.54 13.21
CA ALA A 207 18.99 3.21 11.93
C ALA A 207 20.24 3.27 11.02
N ASN A 208 21.45 3.31 11.60
CA ASN A 208 22.70 3.33 10.83
C ASN A 208 23.05 1.98 10.20
N GLN A 209 22.34 0.91 10.56
CA GLN A 209 22.55 -0.46 10.08
C GLN A 209 21.37 -1.02 9.28
N VAL A 210 20.30 -0.22 9.11
CA VAL A 210 19.12 -0.58 8.33
C VAL A 210 19.13 0.22 7.04
N ASP A 211 19.55 -0.42 5.96
CA ASP A 211 19.32 0.06 4.60
C ASP A 211 17.91 -0.33 4.11
N ASP A 212 17.54 0.07 2.90
CA ASP A 212 16.20 -0.23 2.36
C ASP A 212 15.93 -1.73 2.21
N LEU A 213 16.96 -2.54 1.95
CA LEU A 213 16.80 -3.99 1.82
C LEU A 213 16.47 -4.64 3.17
N VAL A 214 17.24 -4.29 4.21
CA VAL A 214 16.98 -4.75 5.57
C VAL A 214 15.64 -4.19 6.06
N GLY A 215 15.33 -2.93 5.74
CA GLY A 215 14.05 -2.28 6.06
C GLY A 215 12.85 -3.00 5.47
N ILE A 216 12.90 -3.35 4.18
CA ILE A 216 11.85 -4.15 3.53
C ILE A 216 11.78 -5.55 4.14
N HIS A 217 12.93 -6.18 4.45
CA HIS A 217 12.96 -7.51 5.07
C HIS A 217 12.31 -7.56 6.45
N ILE A 218 12.62 -6.62 7.35
CA ILE A 218 12.01 -6.56 8.69
C ILE A 218 10.55 -6.13 8.66
N SER A 219 10.08 -5.52 7.57
CA SER A 219 8.68 -5.15 7.33
C SER A 219 7.79 -6.29 6.82
N ARG A 220 8.38 -7.47 6.52
CA ARG A 220 7.64 -8.66 6.10
C ARG A 220 6.76 -9.18 7.24
N ASN A 221 5.51 -9.50 6.93
CA ASN A 221 4.56 -10.01 7.92
C ASN A 221 4.17 -11.48 7.64
N GLU A 222 5.17 -12.36 7.57
CA GLU A 222 5.00 -13.74 7.10
C GLU A 222 4.49 -14.71 8.17
N THR A 223 4.68 -14.40 9.46
CA THR A 223 4.50 -15.37 10.56
C THR A 223 3.79 -14.82 11.79
N LYS A 224 3.25 -13.58 11.76
CA LYS A 224 2.55 -13.04 12.93
C LYS A 224 1.11 -13.57 12.97
N HIS A 225 0.71 -14.17 14.08
CA HIS A 225 -0.64 -14.73 14.28
C HIS A 225 -1.78 -13.71 14.13
N ILE A 226 -1.44 -12.43 14.24
CA ILE A 226 -2.39 -11.32 14.26
C ILE A 226 -2.71 -10.88 12.82
N TYR A 227 -1.70 -10.81 11.94
CA TYR A 227 -1.85 -10.51 10.52
C TYR A 227 -0.86 -11.36 9.71
N MET A 228 -1.35 -12.05 8.70
CA MET A 228 -0.49 -12.71 7.72
C MET A 228 -0.56 -11.96 6.41
N GLN A 229 0.62 -11.65 5.88
CA GLN A 229 0.76 -11.08 4.55
C GLN A 229 0.02 -11.95 3.52
N SER A 230 -0.81 -11.29 2.71
CA SER A 230 -1.51 -11.92 1.60
C SER A 230 -0.57 -12.22 0.42
N PRO A 231 -0.92 -13.19 -0.44
CA PRO A 231 -0.14 -13.51 -1.63
C PRO A 231 0.12 -12.32 -2.59
N LYS A 232 -0.75 -11.31 -2.61
CA LYS A 232 -0.56 -10.10 -3.43
C LYS A 232 0.47 -9.14 -2.80
N GLU A 233 0.44 -8.96 -1.49
CA GLU A 233 1.42 -8.13 -0.77
C GLU A 233 2.82 -8.74 -0.87
N GLY A 234 2.91 -10.07 -0.82
CA GLY A 234 4.17 -10.80 -1.05
C GLY A 234 4.74 -10.57 -2.45
N LEU A 235 3.90 -10.39 -3.48
CA LEU A 235 4.35 -10.03 -4.83
C LEU A 235 5.00 -8.64 -4.84
N ILE A 236 4.32 -7.66 -4.25
CA ILE A 236 4.81 -6.26 -4.16
C ILE A 236 6.10 -6.17 -3.37
N GLN A 237 6.20 -6.86 -2.23
CA GLN A 237 7.43 -6.86 -1.44
C GLN A 237 8.61 -7.51 -2.18
N ARG A 238 8.38 -8.62 -2.87
CA ARG A 238 9.42 -9.24 -3.70
C ARG A 238 9.88 -8.32 -4.83
N TYR A 239 8.95 -7.64 -5.50
CA TYR A 239 9.28 -6.62 -6.49
C TYR A 239 10.18 -5.53 -5.88
N LYS A 240 9.80 -4.94 -4.74
CA LYS A 240 10.56 -3.88 -4.08
C LYS A 240 11.96 -4.32 -3.66
N MET A 241 12.12 -5.58 -3.22
CA MET A 241 13.43 -6.13 -2.89
C MET A 241 14.33 -6.33 -4.11
N LEU A 242 13.75 -6.67 -5.26
CA LEU A 242 14.50 -6.74 -6.52
C LEU A 242 14.91 -5.33 -6.95
N GLU A 243 13.99 -4.37 -6.91
CA GLU A 243 14.24 -2.97 -7.22
C GLU A 243 15.35 -2.37 -6.33
N ALA A 244 15.27 -2.55 -5.01
CA ALA A 244 16.27 -2.09 -4.06
C ALA A 244 17.65 -2.76 -4.24
N ASN A 245 17.70 -3.96 -4.84
CA ASN A 245 18.94 -4.63 -5.23
C ASN A 245 19.43 -4.26 -6.63
N ASN A 246 18.80 -3.30 -7.32
CA ASN A 246 19.03 -2.99 -8.73
C ASN A 246 18.90 -4.23 -9.64
N LYS A 247 18.04 -5.17 -9.27
CA LYS A 247 17.71 -6.37 -10.05
C LYS A 247 16.46 -6.12 -10.89
N THR A 248 16.47 -6.71 -12.07
CA THR A 248 15.35 -6.72 -13.02
C THR A 248 14.83 -8.14 -13.21
N SER A 249 13.72 -8.29 -13.94
CA SER A 249 13.15 -9.57 -14.39
C SER A 249 14.18 -10.58 -14.92
N TRP A 250 15.20 -10.11 -15.65
CA TRP A 250 16.30 -10.92 -16.20
C TRP A 250 17.13 -11.67 -15.17
N HIS A 251 17.10 -11.22 -13.91
CA HIS A 251 17.85 -11.83 -12.81
C HIS A 251 17.05 -12.91 -12.08
N ILE A 252 15.83 -13.19 -12.53
CA ILE A 252 14.91 -14.11 -11.88
C ILE A 252 14.93 -15.44 -12.63
N GLU A 253 15.49 -16.46 -11.99
CA GLU A 253 15.48 -17.82 -12.50
C GLU A 253 14.12 -18.46 -12.24
N CYS A 254 13.34 -18.70 -13.30
CA CYS A 254 12.13 -19.51 -13.23
C CYS A 254 12.45 -20.93 -12.78
N ILE A 255 11.79 -21.40 -11.72
CA ILE A 255 11.92 -22.77 -11.26
C ILE A 255 10.85 -23.62 -11.95
N PRO A 256 11.23 -24.57 -12.82
CA PRO A 256 10.27 -25.48 -13.42
C PRO A 256 9.53 -26.26 -12.32
N MET A 257 8.21 -26.36 -12.43
CA MET A 257 7.34 -27.16 -11.54
C MET A 257 7.15 -26.65 -10.10
N ALA A 258 7.60 -25.45 -9.76
CA ALA A 258 7.24 -24.85 -8.47
C ALA A 258 5.71 -24.61 -8.40
N LYS A 259 5.09 -24.91 -7.25
CA LYS A 259 3.64 -24.75 -7.03
C LYS A 259 3.36 -23.74 -5.91
N GLY A 260 2.17 -23.15 -5.94
CA GLY A 260 1.68 -22.25 -4.90
C GLY A 260 1.97 -20.77 -5.13
N PRO A 261 1.67 -19.90 -4.15
CA PRO A 261 1.80 -18.45 -4.27
C PRO A 261 3.20 -17.98 -4.66
N ALA A 262 4.23 -18.52 -4.00
CA ALA A 262 5.62 -18.16 -4.25
C ALA A 262 6.05 -18.44 -5.69
N ALA A 263 5.58 -19.55 -6.29
CA ALA A 263 5.89 -19.92 -7.66
C ALA A 263 5.25 -18.94 -8.66
N LYS A 264 3.97 -18.62 -8.45
CA LYS A 264 3.24 -17.65 -9.29
C LYS A 264 3.87 -16.26 -9.23
N GLN A 265 4.29 -15.83 -8.04
CA GLN A 265 5.01 -14.57 -7.88
C GLN A 265 6.32 -14.54 -8.66
N THR A 266 7.12 -15.62 -8.59
CA THR A 266 8.37 -15.73 -9.35
C THR A 266 8.13 -15.69 -10.86
N GLU A 267 7.15 -16.45 -11.36
CA GLU A 267 6.80 -16.49 -12.78
C GLU A 267 6.28 -15.14 -13.30
N LEU A 268 5.55 -14.39 -12.48
CA LEU A 268 5.12 -13.03 -12.81
C LEU A 268 6.31 -12.09 -12.89
N LEU A 269 7.16 -12.08 -11.86
CA LEU A 269 8.29 -11.15 -11.79
C LEU A 269 9.34 -11.43 -12.88
N SER A 270 9.44 -12.65 -13.39
CA SER A 270 10.34 -12.99 -14.49
C SER A 270 9.91 -12.39 -15.83
N GLN A 271 8.71 -11.80 -15.92
CA GLN A 271 8.24 -11.13 -17.13
C GLN A 271 8.58 -9.63 -17.06
N ASP A 272 9.37 -9.13 -18.02
CA ASP A 272 9.75 -7.71 -18.12
C ASP A 272 8.56 -6.76 -18.07
N TYR A 273 7.49 -7.07 -18.80
CA TYR A 273 6.31 -6.23 -18.87
C TYR A 273 5.53 -6.21 -17.55
N VAL A 274 5.52 -7.32 -16.79
CA VAL A 274 4.92 -7.35 -15.45
C VAL A 274 5.76 -6.55 -14.48
N PHE A 275 7.09 -6.65 -14.56
CA PHE A 275 8.00 -5.88 -13.74
C PHE A 275 7.78 -4.36 -13.95
N GLY A 276 7.72 -3.92 -15.21
CA GLY A 276 7.39 -2.54 -15.56
C GLY A 276 5.99 -2.11 -15.10
N HIS A 277 5.01 -3.01 -15.19
CA HIS A 277 3.66 -2.75 -14.70
C HIS A 277 3.62 -2.56 -13.17
N LEU A 278 4.27 -3.44 -12.41
CA LEU A 278 4.35 -3.33 -10.95
C LEU A 278 5.06 -2.05 -10.50
N LYS A 279 6.09 -1.60 -11.23
CA LYS A 279 6.73 -0.30 -11.00
C LYS A 279 5.74 0.85 -11.01
N ASN A 280 4.87 0.87 -12.02
CA ASN A 280 3.86 1.91 -12.16
C ASN A 280 2.86 1.81 -11.00
N LEU A 281 2.30 0.62 -10.76
CA LEU A 281 1.34 0.40 -9.67
C LEU A 281 1.86 0.82 -8.29
N VAL A 282 3.12 0.51 -7.98
CA VAL A 282 3.75 0.88 -6.72
C VAL A 282 3.96 2.40 -6.62
N SER A 283 4.26 3.05 -7.73
CA SER A 283 4.43 4.51 -7.80
C SER A 283 3.09 5.23 -7.60
N SER A 284 2.00 4.63 -8.06
CA SER A 284 0.62 5.14 -7.92
C SER A 284 -0.02 4.86 -6.56
N GLY A 285 0.74 4.33 -5.61
CA GLY A 285 0.31 4.14 -4.23
C GLY A 285 -0.66 2.98 -4.02
N THR A 286 -1.66 3.23 -3.19
CA THR A 286 -2.38 2.20 -2.42
C THR A 286 -3.67 1.77 -3.10
N TYR A 287 -4.24 2.68 -3.88
CA TYR A 287 -5.39 2.50 -4.74
C TYR A 287 -5.39 1.18 -5.52
N TYR A 288 -4.31 0.87 -6.25
CA TYR A 288 -4.28 -0.31 -7.11
C TYR A 288 -3.90 -1.60 -6.38
N ILE A 289 -3.11 -1.52 -5.30
CA ILE A 289 -2.65 -2.70 -4.55
C ILE A 289 -3.83 -3.48 -3.95
N HIS A 290 -4.93 -2.77 -3.64
CA HIS A 290 -6.15 -3.36 -3.10
C HIS A 290 -7.21 -3.75 -4.10
N SER A 291 -6.97 -3.49 -5.39
CA SER A 291 -7.95 -3.81 -6.41
C SER A 291 -8.19 -5.33 -6.51
N PRO A 292 -9.43 -5.77 -6.83
CA PRO A 292 -9.73 -7.19 -7.06
C PRO A 292 -8.84 -7.84 -8.12
N GLU A 293 -8.39 -7.08 -9.11
CA GLU A 293 -7.55 -7.51 -10.23
C GLU A 293 -6.13 -7.87 -9.76
N MET A 294 -5.66 -7.26 -8.66
CA MET A 294 -4.38 -7.58 -8.03
C MET A 294 -4.42 -8.85 -7.16
N GLN A 295 -5.57 -9.53 -7.06
CA GLN A 295 -5.58 -10.88 -6.50
C GLN A 295 -4.65 -11.80 -7.29
N LEU A 296 -3.67 -12.41 -6.60
CA LEU A 296 -2.56 -13.11 -7.24
C LEU A 296 -3.00 -14.11 -8.32
N ASN A 297 -4.08 -14.85 -8.11
CA ASN A 297 -4.57 -15.82 -9.11
C ASN A 297 -5.15 -15.16 -10.36
N GLN A 298 -5.91 -14.08 -10.19
CA GLN A 298 -6.51 -13.34 -11.29
C GLN A 298 -5.42 -12.57 -12.05
N PHE A 299 -4.57 -11.86 -11.32
CA PHE A 299 -3.43 -11.13 -11.87
C PHE A 299 -2.50 -12.07 -12.65
N HIS A 300 -2.14 -13.23 -12.08
CA HIS A 300 -1.33 -14.25 -12.75
C HIS A 300 -1.95 -14.72 -14.06
N LYS A 301 -3.27 -15.02 -14.05
CA LYS A 301 -4.00 -15.46 -15.24
C LYS A 301 -4.03 -14.38 -16.34
N VAL A 302 -4.28 -13.12 -15.98
CA VAL A 302 -4.40 -12.01 -16.92
C VAL A 302 -3.03 -11.67 -17.51
N MET A 303 -2.02 -11.50 -16.67
CA MET A 303 -0.71 -11.06 -17.10
C MET A 303 0.06 -12.13 -17.88
N LEU A 304 -0.16 -13.42 -17.63
CA LEU A 304 0.43 -14.49 -18.45
C LEU A 304 -0.43 -14.92 -19.65
N SER A 305 -1.54 -14.23 -19.90
CA SER A 305 -2.33 -14.44 -21.12
C SER A 305 -1.62 -13.87 -22.36
N GLY A 306 -2.11 -14.20 -23.55
CA GLY A 306 -1.61 -13.60 -24.80
C GLY A 306 -1.74 -12.08 -24.88
N TYR A 307 -2.53 -11.45 -24.00
CA TYR A 307 -2.75 -10.01 -23.95
C TYR A 307 -2.01 -9.30 -22.82
N GLY A 308 -1.34 -10.03 -21.92
CA GLY A 308 -0.74 -9.45 -20.71
C GLY A 308 0.28 -8.34 -20.98
N GLY A 309 1.11 -8.49 -22.03
CA GLY A 309 2.04 -7.44 -22.44
C GLY A 309 1.34 -6.17 -22.97
N LEU A 310 0.23 -6.32 -23.69
CA LEU A 310 -0.58 -5.18 -24.16
C LEU A 310 -1.25 -4.46 -23.00
N ILE A 311 -1.78 -5.22 -22.03
CA ILE A 311 -2.38 -4.67 -20.80
C ILE A 311 -1.33 -3.91 -19.99
N ALA A 312 -0.13 -4.49 -19.80
CA ALA A 312 0.97 -3.83 -19.12
C ALA A 312 1.35 -2.50 -19.79
N TYR A 313 1.50 -2.53 -21.11
CA TYR A 313 1.84 -1.35 -21.91
C TYR A 313 0.75 -0.27 -21.83
N ALA A 314 -0.52 -0.66 -22.02
CA ALA A 314 -1.66 0.26 -21.93
C ALA A 314 -1.73 0.90 -20.55
N THR A 315 -1.61 0.09 -19.49
CA THR A 315 -1.61 0.59 -18.11
C THR A 315 -0.48 1.58 -17.86
N ALA A 316 0.74 1.27 -18.31
CA ALA A 316 1.89 2.15 -18.16
C ALA A 316 1.66 3.50 -18.88
N HIS A 317 1.06 3.46 -20.07
CA HIS A 317 0.74 4.67 -20.81
C HIS A 317 -0.30 5.53 -20.08
N LEU A 318 -1.33 4.90 -19.53
CA LEU A 318 -2.39 5.56 -18.78
C LEU A 318 -1.90 6.25 -17.52
N GLU A 319 -1.01 5.59 -16.80
CA GLU A 319 -0.43 6.13 -15.58
C GLU A 319 0.45 7.34 -15.87
N ASN A 320 1.25 7.26 -16.94
CA ASN A 320 2.05 8.39 -17.39
C ASN A 320 1.18 9.59 -17.76
N GLN A 321 0.06 9.38 -18.46
CA GLN A 321 -0.87 10.46 -18.81
C GLN A 321 -1.46 11.14 -17.57
N LEU A 322 -1.80 10.36 -16.53
CA LEU A 322 -2.26 10.91 -15.26
C LEU A 322 -1.15 11.75 -14.61
N CYS A 323 0.09 11.22 -14.57
CA CYS A 323 1.25 11.94 -14.07
C CYS A 323 1.53 13.25 -14.83
N TRP A 324 1.28 13.32 -16.15
CA TRP A 324 1.40 14.56 -16.93
C TRP A 324 0.42 15.65 -16.48
N CYS A 325 -0.69 15.26 -15.83
CA CYS A 325 -1.64 16.20 -15.26
C CYS A 325 -1.21 16.69 -13.87
N PHE A 326 -0.42 15.88 -13.15
CA PHE A 326 0.07 16.18 -11.81
C PHE A 326 1.57 16.43 -11.80
N ASN A 327 2.01 17.52 -12.44
CA ASN A 327 3.42 17.94 -12.47
C ASN A 327 3.58 19.43 -12.11
N THR A 328 4.83 19.90 -12.10
CA THR A 328 5.19 21.28 -11.70
C THR A 328 4.99 22.35 -12.79
N VAL A 329 4.56 21.98 -14.00
CA VAL A 329 4.31 22.95 -15.07
C VAL A 329 3.14 23.86 -14.70
N SER A 330 3.32 25.17 -14.81
CA SER A 330 2.29 26.16 -14.46
C SER A 330 1.36 26.40 -15.65
N ASP A 331 0.31 25.58 -15.78
CA ASP A 331 -0.78 25.78 -16.75
C ASP A 331 -2.13 25.63 -16.06
N THR A 332 -3.07 26.53 -16.38
CA THR A 332 -4.43 26.53 -15.79
C THR A 332 -5.53 26.15 -16.77
N LEU A 333 -6.67 25.70 -16.26
CA LEU A 333 -7.87 25.42 -17.07
C LEU A 333 -8.32 26.65 -17.87
N ALA A 334 -8.24 27.84 -17.28
CA ALA A 334 -8.57 29.10 -17.94
C ALA A 334 -7.64 29.40 -19.13
N GLU A 335 -6.35 29.11 -19.01
CA GLU A 335 -5.39 29.26 -20.10
C GLU A 335 -5.68 28.29 -21.25
N TYR A 336 -6.02 27.03 -20.93
CA TYR A 336 -6.45 26.07 -21.94
C TYR A 336 -7.72 26.53 -22.67
N GLN A 337 -8.76 26.94 -21.95
CA GLN A 337 -10.01 27.46 -22.53
C GLN A 337 -9.75 28.68 -23.42
N LYS A 338 -8.81 29.55 -23.03
CA LYS A 338 -8.37 30.69 -23.84
C LYS A 338 -7.65 30.27 -25.12
N ILE A 339 -6.84 29.21 -25.08
CA ILE A 339 -6.19 28.62 -26.26
C ILE A 339 -7.26 28.01 -27.19
N GLU A 340 -8.26 27.31 -26.65
CA GLU A 340 -9.32 26.66 -27.43
C GLU A 340 -10.30 27.67 -28.07
N ALA A 341 -10.69 28.72 -27.35
CA ALA A 341 -11.52 29.80 -27.88
C ALA A 341 -10.85 30.51 -29.06
N LYS A 342 -9.52 30.68 -29.01
CA LYS A 342 -8.72 31.23 -30.11
C LYS A 342 -8.61 30.28 -31.30
N SER A 343 -8.63 28.96 -31.11
CA SER A 343 -8.56 28.02 -32.24
C SER A 343 -9.82 27.99 -33.09
N LYS A 344 -10.98 28.31 -32.52
CA LYS A 344 -12.27 28.35 -33.24
C LYS A 344 -12.45 29.62 -34.09
N THR A 345 -11.64 30.66 -33.86
CA THR A 345 -11.84 32.01 -34.43
C THR A 345 -10.67 32.52 -35.28
N SER A 346 -9.55 31.78 -35.34
CA SER A 346 -8.27 32.27 -35.89
C SER A 346 -7.85 31.56 -37.18
N THR A 347 -7.38 32.33 -38.17
CA THR A 347 -6.67 31.85 -39.37
C THR A 347 -5.27 31.28 -39.06
N SER A 348 -4.78 31.37 -37.81
CA SER A 348 -3.48 30.81 -37.38
C SER A 348 -3.58 29.48 -36.63
N PHE A 349 -4.52 28.62 -37.04
CA PHE A 349 -4.73 27.27 -36.49
C PHE A 349 -3.42 26.49 -36.30
N GLN A 350 -2.48 26.61 -37.23
CA GLN A 350 -1.19 25.91 -37.18
C GLN A 350 -0.26 26.40 -36.07
N LYS A 351 -0.25 27.70 -35.76
CA LYS A 351 0.54 28.25 -34.63
C LYS A 351 -0.01 27.79 -33.28
N LEU A 352 -1.33 27.72 -33.15
CA LEU A 352 -1.99 27.23 -31.94
C LEU A 352 -1.78 25.72 -31.76
N LYS A 353 -1.75 24.96 -32.86
CA LYS A 353 -1.41 23.53 -32.83
C LYS A 353 0.02 23.29 -32.33
N ILE A 354 1.01 24.00 -32.88
CA ILE A 354 2.41 23.92 -32.44
C ILE A 354 2.52 24.24 -30.95
N LYS A 355 1.87 25.33 -30.50
CA LYS A 355 1.89 25.70 -29.08
C LYS A 355 1.29 24.61 -28.17
N LYS A 356 0.22 23.93 -28.60
CA LYS A 356 -0.36 22.82 -27.83
C LYS A 356 0.57 21.60 -27.78
N GLU A 357 1.28 21.32 -28.86
CA GLU A 357 2.28 20.24 -28.93
C GLU A 357 3.49 20.54 -28.04
N GLU A 358 3.98 21.79 -28.04
CA GLU A 358 5.06 22.24 -27.15
C GLU A 358 4.69 22.06 -25.67
N ILE A 359 3.52 22.54 -25.25
CA ILE A 359 3.05 22.37 -23.87
C ILE A 359 2.91 20.87 -23.54
N LEU A 360 2.35 20.07 -24.45
CA LEU A 360 2.21 18.63 -24.20
C LEU A 360 3.56 17.93 -24.03
N GLU A 361 4.58 18.32 -24.80
CA GLU A 361 5.94 17.81 -24.59
C GLU A 361 6.51 18.27 -23.25
N ASP A 362 6.32 19.54 -22.86
CA ASP A 362 6.74 20.04 -21.54
C ASP A 362 6.10 19.23 -20.41
N LEU A 363 4.80 18.89 -20.52
CA LEU A 363 4.11 18.05 -19.54
C LEU A 363 4.68 16.62 -19.45
N LYS A 364 5.10 16.04 -20.58
CA LYS A 364 5.66 14.68 -20.63
C LYS A 364 7.01 14.55 -19.93
N TRP A 365 7.83 15.59 -20.00
CA TRP A 365 9.18 15.61 -19.44
C TRP A 365 9.25 16.19 -18.04
N ALA A 366 8.17 16.82 -17.56
CA ALA A 366 8.11 17.40 -16.23
C ALA A 366 8.08 16.34 -15.13
N MET A 367 8.65 16.69 -13.97
CA MET A 367 8.65 15.82 -12.79
C MET A 367 7.24 15.75 -12.19
N PRO A 368 6.68 14.55 -11.97
CA PRO A 368 5.37 14.41 -11.36
C PRO A 368 5.40 14.73 -9.86
N VAL A 369 4.33 15.31 -9.37
CA VAL A 369 4.04 15.58 -7.95
C VAL A 369 3.04 14.52 -7.47
N LEU A 370 3.55 13.32 -7.19
CA LEU A 370 2.72 12.14 -6.88
C LEU A 370 1.83 12.34 -5.65
N ASN A 371 2.27 13.15 -4.68
CA ASN A 371 1.48 13.46 -3.46
C ASN A 371 0.17 14.22 -3.76
N ALA A 372 0.02 14.80 -4.96
CA ALA A 372 -1.22 15.45 -5.38
C ALA A 372 -2.27 14.45 -5.92
N ILE A 373 -1.86 13.21 -6.20
CA ILE A 373 -2.74 12.11 -6.62
C ILE A 373 -3.15 11.33 -5.36
N SER A 374 -4.44 11.28 -5.07
CA SER A 374 -4.97 10.61 -3.88
C SER A 374 -5.97 9.52 -4.23
N ASP A 375 -6.19 8.59 -3.29
CA ASP A 375 -7.19 7.53 -3.43
C ASP A 375 -8.60 8.09 -3.75
N PRO A 376 -9.11 9.15 -3.06
CA PRO A 376 -10.40 9.78 -3.42
C PRO A 376 -10.49 10.28 -4.86
N LEU A 377 -9.41 10.85 -5.40
CA LEU A 377 -9.38 11.27 -6.80
C LEU A 377 -9.46 10.05 -7.72
N CYS A 378 -8.65 9.03 -7.45
CA CYS A 378 -8.65 7.80 -8.25
C CYS A 378 -10.01 7.09 -8.23
N ASP A 379 -10.72 7.09 -7.09
CA ASP A 379 -12.10 6.60 -6.97
C ASP A 379 -13.09 7.39 -7.85
N LYS A 380 -13.02 8.73 -7.84
CA LYS A 380 -13.84 9.58 -8.73
C LYS A 380 -13.56 9.25 -10.20
N LEU A 381 -12.30 9.18 -10.60
CA LEU A 381 -11.90 8.88 -11.98
C LEU A 381 -12.36 7.50 -12.43
N LYS A 382 -12.28 6.50 -11.54
CA LYS A 382 -12.81 5.17 -11.81
C LYS A 382 -14.33 5.16 -11.97
N SER A 383 -15.06 5.86 -11.10
CA SER A 383 -16.53 5.93 -11.21
C SER A 383 -16.96 6.49 -12.57
N ILE A 384 -16.25 7.52 -13.05
CA ILE A 384 -16.46 8.10 -14.38
C ILE A 384 -16.12 7.10 -15.47
N PHE A 385 -15.00 6.38 -15.33
CA PHE A 385 -14.63 5.32 -16.27
C PHE A 385 -15.72 4.24 -16.36
N ASP A 386 -16.17 3.70 -15.23
CA ASP A 386 -17.17 2.65 -15.19
C ASP A 386 -18.51 3.10 -15.79
N THR A 387 -18.86 4.37 -15.59
CA THR A 387 -20.10 4.98 -16.10
C THR A 387 -20.09 5.14 -17.61
N HIS A 388 -18.98 5.59 -18.20
CA HIS A 388 -18.92 5.92 -19.63
C HIS A 388 -18.29 4.83 -20.49
N LEU A 389 -17.24 4.16 -20.00
CA LEU A 389 -16.37 3.29 -20.79
C LEU A 389 -16.25 1.85 -20.26
N GLY A 390 -16.83 1.56 -19.09
CA GLY A 390 -16.76 0.24 -18.46
C GLY A 390 -17.45 -0.86 -19.28
N ASN A 391 -17.25 -2.12 -18.89
CA ASN A 391 -17.62 -3.32 -19.65
C ASN A 391 -19.10 -3.38 -20.09
N ASN A 392 -19.99 -2.73 -19.34
CA ASN A 392 -21.43 -2.73 -19.57
C ASN A 392 -21.95 -1.54 -20.40
N THR A 393 -21.04 -0.75 -20.98
CA THR A 393 -21.39 0.44 -21.77
C THR A 393 -21.33 0.14 -23.27
N PRO A 394 -22.07 0.89 -24.11
CA PRO A 394 -21.95 0.75 -25.56
C PRO A 394 -20.52 1.02 -26.09
N ALA A 395 -19.74 1.82 -25.36
CA ALA A 395 -18.36 2.15 -25.71
C ALA A 395 -17.39 0.97 -25.55
N SER A 396 -17.67 -0.01 -24.68
CA SER A 396 -16.76 -1.14 -24.43
C SER A 396 -16.50 -1.98 -25.68
N TYR A 397 -17.49 -2.09 -26.58
CA TYR A 397 -17.38 -2.85 -27.83
C TYR A 397 -16.68 -2.08 -28.97
N ARG A 398 -16.54 -0.77 -28.82
CA ARG A 398 -15.93 0.15 -29.79
C ARG A 398 -14.71 0.85 -29.19
N PHE A 399 -14.12 0.22 -28.18
CA PHE A 399 -13.12 0.84 -27.33
C PHE A 399 -11.92 1.26 -28.17
N GLY A 400 -11.67 2.57 -28.25
CA GLY A 400 -10.57 3.15 -28.99
C GLY A 400 -10.73 3.23 -30.51
N ASP A 401 -11.92 2.96 -31.07
CA ASP A 401 -12.19 3.09 -32.51
C ASP A 401 -12.41 4.56 -32.89
N ASP A 402 -11.37 5.20 -33.44
CA ASP A 402 -11.38 6.62 -33.81
C ASP A 402 -12.25 6.95 -35.04
N GLN A 403 -12.84 5.94 -35.68
CA GLN A 403 -13.80 6.09 -36.77
C GLN A 403 -15.26 5.90 -36.31
N ASP A 404 -15.48 5.40 -35.09
CA ASP A 404 -16.83 5.15 -34.57
C ASP A 404 -17.40 6.41 -33.89
N GLU A 405 -18.48 6.96 -34.45
CA GLU A 405 -19.10 8.19 -33.93
C GLU A 405 -19.65 8.03 -32.50
N MET A 406 -20.08 6.82 -32.13
CA MET A 406 -20.58 6.54 -30.78
C MET A 406 -19.42 6.53 -29.79
N TRP A 407 -18.29 5.89 -30.14
CA TRP A 407 -17.06 5.98 -29.35
C TRP A 407 -16.62 7.43 -29.16
N LEU A 408 -16.51 8.20 -30.25
CA LEU A 408 -16.07 9.60 -30.19
C LEU A 408 -16.99 10.47 -29.31
N THR A 409 -18.30 10.22 -29.36
CA THR A 409 -19.29 10.93 -28.54
C THR A 409 -19.13 10.59 -27.07
N ILE A 410 -19.11 9.28 -26.73
CA ILE A 410 -18.98 8.83 -25.34
C ILE A 410 -17.61 9.22 -24.76
N PHE A 411 -16.54 9.13 -25.53
CA PHE A 411 -15.20 9.54 -25.11
C PHE A 411 -15.13 11.04 -24.81
N LYS A 412 -15.86 11.86 -25.57
CA LYS A 412 -15.97 13.30 -25.31
C LYS A 412 -16.72 13.60 -24.01
N GLU A 413 -17.81 12.89 -23.74
CA GLU A 413 -18.56 12.98 -22.47
C GLU A 413 -17.69 12.56 -21.28
N TYR A 414 -17.00 11.42 -21.41
CA TYR A 414 -16.02 10.94 -20.45
C TYR A 414 -14.94 11.99 -20.18
N SER A 415 -14.36 12.57 -21.25
CA SER A 415 -13.28 13.55 -21.12
C SER A 415 -13.73 14.80 -20.36
N TYR A 416 -14.97 15.26 -20.63
CA TYR A 416 -15.56 16.38 -19.91
C TYR A 416 -15.80 16.06 -18.43
N ALA A 417 -16.33 14.87 -18.14
CA ALA A 417 -16.58 14.42 -16.78
C ALA A 417 -15.28 14.31 -15.96
N VAL A 418 -14.20 13.80 -16.56
CA VAL A 418 -12.88 13.73 -15.91
C VAL A 418 -12.34 15.10 -15.57
N VAL A 419 -12.32 16.02 -16.54
CA VAL A 419 -11.82 17.40 -16.32
C VAL A 419 -12.61 18.07 -15.20
N THR A 420 -13.94 17.90 -15.21
CA THR A 420 -14.83 18.44 -14.18
C THR A 420 -14.51 17.85 -12.80
N ALA A 421 -14.37 16.53 -12.70
CA ALA A 421 -14.10 15.88 -11.42
C ALA A 421 -12.71 16.21 -10.85
N MET A 422 -11.71 16.42 -11.70
CA MET A 422 -10.40 16.90 -11.29
C MET A 422 -10.45 18.33 -10.76
N ASP A 423 -11.22 19.21 -11.41
CA ASP A 423 -11.43 20.59 -10.96
C ASP A 423 -12.21 20.64 -9.63
N GLU A 424 -13.28 19.86 -9.50
CA GLU A 424 -14.06 19.72 -8.26
C GLU A 424 -13.19 19.18 -7.12
N TYR A 425 -12.42 18.11 -7.36
CA TYR A 425 -11.50 17.56 -6.37
C TYR A 425 -10.44 18.58 -5.94
N ALA A 426 -9.81 19.30 -6.88
CA ALA A 426 -8.84 20.33 -6.56
C ALA A 426 -9.47 21.44 -5.70
N ASN A 427 -10.68 21.90 -6.04
CA ASN A 427 -11.40 22.91 -5.28
C ASN A 427 -11.79 22.42 -3.87
N GLU A 428 -12.23 21.17 -3.73
CA GLU A 428 -12.53 20.54 -2.43
C GLU A 428 -11.29 20.52 -1.54
N VAL A 429 -10.16 20.01 -2.04
CA VAL A 429 -8.91 19.92 -1.28
C VAL A 429 -8.37 21.31 -0.93
N LEU A 430 -8.40 22.24 -1.88
CA LEU A 430 -7.86 23.60 -1.69
C LEU A 430 -8.76 24.48 -0.79
N SER A 431 -10.03 24.16 -0.65
CA SER A 431 -10.97 24.89 0.23
C SER A 431 -11.04 24.34 1.65
N ALA A 432 -10.50 23.15 1.90
CA ALA A 432 -10.41 22.59 3.24
C ALA A 432 -9.46 23.41 4.13
N ASN A 433 -9.83 23.60 5.41
CA ASN A 433 -9.00 24.32 6.39
C ASN A 433 -7.62 23.67 6.65
N GLU A 434 -7.41 22.45 6.15
CA GLU A 434 -6.18 21.65 6.22
C GLU A 434 -5.11 22.08 5.20
N THR A 435 -5.44 22.99 4.28
CA THR A 435 -4.50 23.49 3.26
C THR A 435 -3.27 24.24 3.78
N LYS A 436 -3.25 24.64 5.05
CA LYS A 436 -2.11 25.37 5.64
C LYS A 436 -0.82 24.56 5.68
N ASP A 437 -0.92 23.23 5.63
CA ASP A 437 0.22 22.32 5.72
C ASP A 437 0.56 21.63 4.39
N LEU A 438 -0.15 21.95 3.30
CA LEU A 438 0.16 21.41 1.97
C LEU A 438 1.38 22.10 1.36
N ASP A 439 2.24 21.31 0.72
CA ASP A 439 3.36 21.81 -0.06
C ASP A 439 2.88 22.78 -1.16
N LEU A 440 3.64 23.84 -1.41
CA LEU A 440 3.40 24.80 -2.48
C LEU A 440 3.32 24.11 -3.86
N ASP A 441 4.14 23.09 -4.09
CA ASP A 441 4.14 22.32 -5.33
C ASP A 441 2.83 21.52 -5.47
N VAL A 442 2.33 20.93 -4.38
CA VAL A 442 1.04 20.22 -4.38
C VAL A 442 -0.11 21.18 -4.67
N CYS A 443 -0.13 22.34 -4.01
CA CYS A 443 -1.16 23.37 -4.25
C CYS A 443 -1.16 23.86 -5.71
N SER A 444 0.03 24.18 -6.24
CA SER A 444 0.21 24.64 -7.61
C SER A 444 -0.23 23.57 -8.63
N THR A 445 0.14 22.31 -8.38
CA THR A 445 -0.25 21.20 -9.24
C THR A 445 -1.77 20.98 -9.24
N LEU A 446 -2.43 21.04 -8.09
CA LEU A 446 -3.90 20.89 -7.99
C LEU A 446 -4.64 21.99 -8.78
N LEU A 447 -4.17 23.24 -8.72
CA LEU A 447 -4.78 24.35 -9.48
C LEU A 447 -4.69 24.18 -11.00
N GLY A 448 -3.71 23.42 -11.49
CA GLY A 448 -3.45 23.22 -12.92
C GLY A 448 -3.96 21.90 -13.50
N CYS A 449 -4.28 20.92 -12.66
CA CYS A 449 -4.47 19.52 -13.10
C CYS A 449 -5.63 19.37 -14.11
N ALA A 450 -6.75 20.07 -13.90
CA ALA A 450 -7.91 20.02 -14.81
C ALA A 450 -7.59 20.60 -16.20
N GLY A 451 -6.80 21.68 -16.26
CA GLY A 451 -6.37 22.28 -17.53
C GLY A 451 -5.43 21.37 -18.31
N LYS A 452 -4.50 20.71 -17.61
CA LYS A 452 -3.60 19.72 -18.18
C LYS A 452 -4.36 18.48 -18.65
N ALA A 453 -5.32 18.00 -17.87
CA ALA A 453 -6.16 16.87 -18.25
C ALA A 453 -6.96 17.16 -19.53
N ALA A 454 -7.51 18.37 -19.66
CA ALA A 454 -8.15 18.81 -20.89
C ALA A 454 -7.16 18.76 -22.06
N LEU A 455 -5.94 19.29 -21.90
CA LEU A 455 -4.93 19.25 -22.96
C LEU A 455 -4.56 17.81 -23.36
N VAL A 456 -4.33 16.93 -22.38
CA VAL A 456 -3.98 15.52 -22.60
C VAL A 456 -5.11 14.80 -23.33
N LEU A 457 -6.33 14.84 -22.81
CA LEU A 457 -7.49 14.10 -23.34
C LEU A 457 -7.97 14.64 -24.71
N TYR A 458 -7.91 15.95 -24.95
CA TYR A 458 -8.36 16.53 -26.22
C TYR A 458 -7.32 16.47 -27.34
N ASN A 459 -6.02 16.31 -27.03
CA ASN A 459 -4.98 16.08 -28.03
C ASN A 459 -4.80 14.60 -28.41
N SER A 460 -5.40 13.68 -27.65
CA SER A 460 -5.37 12.23 -27.90
C SER A 460 -5.94 11.77 -29.25
N ASN A 461 -6.59 12.64 -30.02
CA ASN A 461 -7.40 12.23 -31.16
C ASN A 461 -6.66 11.81 -32.44
N ARG A 462 -5.32 11.73 -32.51
CA ARG A 462 -4.68 11.59 -33.84
C ARG A 462 -3.55 10.61 -34.08
N VAL A 463 -2.77 10.14 -33.10
CA VAL A 463 -1.72 9.16 -33.44
C VAL A 463 -1.33 8.39 -32.18
N ASN A 464 -1.47 7.06 -32.21
CA ASN A 464 -0.99 6.07 -31.23
C ASN A 464 -1.77 5.95 -29.90
N TYR A 465 -2.70 4.99 -29.79
CA TYR A 465 -3.20 4.47 -28.49
C TYR A 465 -3.62 5.53 -27.46
N CYS A 466 -3.97 6.75 -27.88
CA CYS A 466 -4.29 7.84 -26.96
C CYS A 466 -5.77 7.82 -26.53
N SER A 467 -6.56 6.85 -27.00
CA SER A 467 -7.96 6.66 -26.64
C SER A 467 -8.16 6.10 -25.23
N PHE A 468 -7.07 5.76 -24.53
CA PHE A 468 -7.12 5.19 -23.20
C PHE A 468 -7.07 6.34 -22.22
N PRO A 469 -8.06 6.48 -21.35
CA PRO A 469 -8.05 7.52 -20.35
C PRO A 469 -7.54 6.99 -19.01
N PHE A 470 -7.01 7.92 -18.21
CA PHE A 470 -6.33 7.70 -16.92
C PHE A 470 -6.66 6.39 -16.20
N MET A 471 -5.61 5.75 -15.67
CA MET A 471 -5.68 4.38 -15.20
C MET A 471 -6.85 4.16 -14.20
N SER A 472 -7.77 3.29 -14.56
CA SER A 472 -8.71 2.66 -13.64
C SER A 472 -8.40 1.17 -13.63
N TYR A 473 -8.44 0.52 -12.47
CA TYR A 473 -8.28 -0.94 -12.43
C TYR A 473 -9.35 -1.65 -13.28
N SER A 474 -10.51 -1.03 -13.50
CA SER A 474 -11.55 -1.54 -14.41
C SER A 474 -11.04 -1.72 -15.84
N VAL A 475 -10.12 -0.87 -16.30
CA VAL A 475 -9.49 -0.98 -17.63
C VAL A 475 -8.90 -2.37 -17.82
N ILE A 476 -8.26 -2.93 -16.79
CA ILE A 476 -7.67 -4.27 -16.84
C ILE A 476 -8.74 -5.32 -17.15
N THR A 477 -9.96 -5.15 -16.62
CA THR A 477 -11.09 -6.04 -16.90
C THR A 477 -11.86 -5.70 -18.18
N THR A 478 -11.77 -4.47 -18.69
CA THR A 478 -12.38 -4.07 -19.97
C THR A 478 -11.59 -4.55 -21.17
N LEU A 479 -10.27 -4.66 -21.02
CA LEU A 479 -9.37 -5.10 -22.10
C LEU A 479 -9.24 -6.63 -22.20
N VAL A 480 -9.75 -7.38 -21.21
CA VAL A 480 -9.74 -8.86 -21.15
C VAL A 480 -11.09 -9.40 -21.55
#